data_AF-A0A518HTC6-F1
#
_entry.id   AF-A0A518HTC6-F1
#
_cell.length_a   1.000
_cell.length_b   1.000
_cell.length_c   1.000
_cell.angle_alpha   90.00
_cell.angle_beta   90.00
_cell.angle_gamma   90.00
#
_symmetry.space_group_name_H-M   'P 1'
#
loop_
_entity.id
_entity.type
_entity.pdbx_description
1 polymer ?
#
loop_
_entity_poly.entity_id
_entity_poly.type
_entity_poly.pdbx_seq_one_letter_code
_entity_poly.pdbx_strand_id
1 'polypeptide(L)'
;MKNSPLQRPLNRRAALSTLAASALVTTGCPLSIPQSLPDAALTSDASSVPIADLVARTLAAEKRHRGLSTMVNGAWQIFHGILAYGNDFEIDTPRGRRSALDYFRAGGTCDGFRPMIGDPLGEEGRFGIRVDLEPSTKVGQGHRDQWLAVVAQAGLPADASWVVEERTLTVDDWMRQAELDIPLNYEAEFSWTLIPLSYYRSTDHRWTARDGNTYSTELLLELEVEHDLSTSVCGGTHRLIGIATALRNRVSEGNPIAGVWADAREHLDASIELARVNQNPDGSYSTSYLHRAGWCNDLGETLGTTGHVLEFLATAADRETLQSDWVVRSVRKLCDVLQQCRDVDLECGVLYHALHGLVVYQQQIAT
;
A
#
# COMPACT_ATOMS: atom_id res chain seq x y z
N MET A 1 36.47 59.15 41.51
CA MET A 1 36.68 57.74 41.95
C MET A 1 35.39 56.98 41.61
N LYS A 2 35.29 55.97 40.77
CA LYS A 2 36.25 55.12 40.01
C LYS A 2 35.64 54.83 38.63
N ASN A 3 36.52 54.51 37.69
CA ASN A 3 36.35 54.37 36.25
C ASN A 3 35.49 53.17 35.79
N SER A 4 34.90 53.32 34.59
CA SER A 4 34.31 52.29 33.72
C SER A 4 35.28 51.13 33.39
N PRO A 5 34.81 50.04 32.75
CA PRO A 5 34.77 50.08 31.29
C PRO A 5 33.55 49.42 30.61
N LEU A 6 33.34 49.90 29.38
CA LEU A 6 32.43 49.42 28.35
C LEU A 6 32.67 47.95 27.99
N GLN A 7 31.60 47.18 27.78
CA GLN A 7 31.66 45.93 27.03
C GLN A 7 31.10 46.10 25.62
N ARG A 8 31.90 45.64 24.65
CA ARG A 8 31.68 45.63 23.20
C ARG A 8 30.53 44.69 22.80
N PRO A 9 29.89 44.90 21.63
CA PRO A 9 28.94 43.95 21.08
C PRO A 9 29.69 42.79 20.43
N LEU A 10 29.31 41.54 20.74
CA LEU A 10 29.75 40.35 20.01
C LEU A 10 28.71 40.03 18.93
N ASN A 11 29.20 39.94 17.71
CA ASN A 11 28.46 39.61 16.50
C ASN A 11 28.86 38.20 16.05
N ARG A 12 27.87 37.45 15.54
CA ARG A 12 27.93 36.28 14.64
C ARG A 12 28.30 34.90 15.21
N ARG A 13 27.37 33.98 14.91
CA ARG A 13 27.51 32.54 14.64
C ARG A 13 27.86 31.64 15.83
N ALA A 14 26.83 31.07 16.44
CA ALA A 14 26.77 29.66 16.86
C ALA A 14 25.47 29.41 17.66
N ALA A 15 24.48 28.77 17.04
CA ALA A 15 23.33 28.11 17.66
C ALA A 15 22.60 27.37 16.52
N LEU A 16 22.33 26.06 16.52
CA LEU A 16 22.49 25.01 17.51
C LEU A 16 22.93 23.73 16.79
N SER A 17 24.03 23.14 17.22
CA SER A 17 24.35 21.73 16.97
C SER A 17 24.06 20.99 18.27
N THR A 18 22.83 20.57 18.47
CA THR A 18 22.51 19.55 19.48
C THR A 18 22.07 18.31 18.74
N LEU A 19 23.01 17.36 18.63
CA LEU A 19 22.72 15.96 18.33
C LEU A 19 21.71 15.46 19.37
N ALA A 20 20.44 15.39 19.00
CA ALA A 20 19.55 14.42 19.60
C ALA A 20 19.86 13.09 18.91
N ALA A 21 20.56 12.21 19.63
CA ALA A 21 20.61 10.81 19.28
C ALA A 21 19.19 10.25 19.39
N SER A 22 18.45 10.26 18.29
CA SER A 22 17.18 9.55 18.19
C SER A 22 17.51 8.06 18.26
N ALA A 23 17.20 7.46 19.40
CA ALA A 23 17.14 6.02 19.53
C ALA A 23 16.15 5.50 18.49
N LEU A 24 16.63 4.67 17.56
CA LEU A 24 15.78 3.86 16.70
C LEU A 24 14.92 2.98 17.60
N VAL A 25 13.67 3.37 17.80
CA VAL A 25 12.63 2.46 18.27
C VAL A 25 12.04 1.86 17.01
N THR A 26 12.57 0.70 16.62
CA THR A 26 11.87 -0.21 15.71
C THR A 26 10.59 -0.67 16.41
N THR A 27 9.47 0.01 16.18
CA THR A 27 8.16 -0.41 16.68
C THR A 27 7.62 -1.56 15.82
N GLY A 28 8.27 -2.72 15.89
CA GLY A 28 7.63 -3.99 15.61
C GLY A 28 6.90 -4.40 16.88
N CYS A 29 5.61 -4.08 17.01
CA CYS A 29 4.80 -4.67 18.06
C CYS A 29 4.77 -6.19 17.84
N PRO A 30 5.04 -7.00 18.88
CA PRO A 30 4.93 -8.45 18.75
C PRO A 30 3.47 -8.81 18.48
N LEU A 31 3.20 -9.31 17.27
CA LEU A 31 1.96 -10.01 16.94
C LEU A 31 1.82 -11.14 17.97
N SER A 32 0.87 -11.00 18.89
CA SER A 32 0.61 -12.05 19.89
C SER A 32 -0.31 -13.09 19.26
N ILE A 33 0.27 -14.05 18.54
CA ILE A 33 -0.39 -15.25 18.03
C ILE A 33 0.25 -16.46 18.72
N PRO A 34 -0.50 -17.53 19.06
CA PRO A 34 0.03 -18.68 19.80
C PRO A 34 1.28 -19.31 19.15
N GLN A 35 2.26 -19.60 20.00
CA GLN A 35 3.63 -20.03 19.69
C GLN A 35 3.80 -21.45 19.14
N SER A 36 2.75 -22.22 18.86
CA SER A 36 2.93 -23.60 18.36
C SER A 36 1.74 -24.16 17.60
N LEU A 37 2.06 -24.76 16.45
CA LEU A 37 1.20 -25.63 15.66
C LEU A 37 1.14 -27.05 16.25
N PRO A 38 0.00 -27.76 16.18
CA PRO A 38 0.03 -29.21 16.04
C PRO A 38 0.64 -29.57 14.68
N ASP A 39 1.45 -30.63 14.63
CA ASP A 39 2.17 -31.08 13.42
C ASP A 39 1.27 -31.09 12.17
N ALA A 40 1.41 -30.06 11.33
CA ALA A 40 0.82 -30.05 10.00
C ALA A 40 1.78 -30.80 9.08
N ALA A 41 1.64 -32.12 9.02
CA ALA A 41 2.07 -32.83 7.84
C ALA A 41 1.35 -32.18 6.64
N LEU A 42 2.10 -31.57 5.73
CA LEU A 42 1.60 -31.22 4.41
C LEU A 42 0.97 -32.48 3.82
N THR A 43 -0.35 -32.60 3.89
CA THR A 43 -1.04 -33.74 3.29
C THR A 43 -0.66 -33.73 1.82
N SER A 44 -0.10 -34.85 1.32
CA SER A 44 0.43 -35.00 -0.04
C SER A 44 -0.55 -34.64 -1.17
N ASP A 45 -1.81 -34.39 -0.82
CA ASP A 45 -2.89 -33.99 -1.70
C ASP A 45 -2.76 -32.53 -2.20
N ALA A 46 -2.28 -31.60 -1.36
CA ALA A 46 -2.24 -30.17 -1.69
C ALA A 46 -1.18 -29.80 -2.75
N SER A 47 -0.07 -30.55 -2.84
CA SER A 47 0.98 -30.32 -3.85
C SER A 47 0.55 -30.74 -5.26
N SER A 48 -0.50 -31.57 -5.38
CA SER A 48 -1.02 -32.06 -6.67
C SER A 48 -2.05 -31.14 -7.32
N VAL A 49 -2.68 -30.25 -6.54
CA VAL A 49 -3.69 -29.30 -7.05
C VAL A 49 -3.01 -28.25 -7.94
N PRO A 50 -3.54 -27.96 -9.15
CA PRO A 50 -3.05 -26.87 -9.98
C PRO A 50 -3.02 -25.55 -9.21
N ILE A 51 -1.95 -24.76 -9.35
CA ILE A 51 -1.76 -23.54 -8.54
C ILE A 51 -2.92 -22.54 -8.70
N ALA A 52 -3.44 -22.39 -9.92
CA ALA A 52 -4.58 -21.52 -10.20
C ALA A 52 -5.84 -21.95 -9.43
N ASP A 53 -6.12 -23.25 -9.35
CA ASP A 53 -7.27 -23.80 -8.61
C ASP A 53 -7.11 -23.61 -7.10
N LEU A 54 -5.89 -23.78 -6.58
CA LEU A 54 -5.58 -23.55 -5.17
C LEU A 54 -5.85 -22.09 -4.81
N VAL A 55 -5.30 -21.15 -5.58
CA VAL A 55 -5.49 -19.70 -5.35
C VAL A 55 -6.98 -19.34 -5.42
N ALA A 56 -7.70 -19.80 -6.44
CA ALA A 56 -9.13 -19.51 -6.58
C ALA A 56 -9.95 -20.00 -5.38
N ARG A 57 -9.67 -21.21 -4.88
CA ARG A 57 -10.35 -21.78 -3.70
C ARG A 57 -10.03 -21.01 -2.44
N THR A 58 -8.76 -20.65 -2.22
CA THR A 58 -8.32 -19.87 -1.06
C THR A 58 -9.02 -18.51 -1.03
N LEU A 59 -9.00 -17.76 -2.14
CA LEU A 59 -9.66 -16.45 -2.25
C LEU A 59 -11.18 -16.56 -1.99
N ALA A 60 -11.84 -17.56 -2.59
CA ALA A 60 -13.28 -17.76 -2.37
C ALA A 60 -13.63 -18.13 -0.92
N ALA A 61 -12.77 -18.88 -0.24
CA ALA A 61 -12.94 -19.24 1.16
C ALA A 61 -12.76 -18.02 2.07
N GLU A 62 -11.65 -17.28 1.92
CA GLU A 62 -11.34 -16.12 2.77
C GLU A 62 -12.39 -15.02 2.61
N LYS A 63 -12.85 -14.73 1.38
CA LYS A 63 -13.96 -13.80 1.11
C LYS A 63 -15.25 -14.18 1.85
N ARG A 64 -15.54 -15.47 1.98
CA ARG A 64 -16.76 -15.98 2.62
C ARG A 64 -16.71 -15.92 4.14
N HIS A 65 -15.54 -16.16 4.73
CA HIS A 65 -15.39 -16.35 6.18
C HIS A 65 -14.98 -15.08 6.94
N ARG A 66 -14.42 -14.07 6.26
CA ARG A 66 -13.85 -12.85 6.88
C ARG A 66 -14.79 -11.63 6.84
N GLY A 67 -16.09 -11.83 7.09
CA GLY A 67 -17.09 -10.75 7.01
C GLY A 67 -16.76 -9.57 7.95
N LEU A 68 -16.87 -8.35 7.44
CA LEU A 68 -16.64 -7.11 8.20
C LEU A 68 -17.92 -6.27 8.31
N SER A 69 -17.96 -5.38 9.30
CA SER A 69 -19.08 -4.49 9.57
C SER A 69 -18.63 -3.08 9.86
N THR A 70 -19.28 -2.06 9.30
CA THR A 70 -18.99 -0.65 9.61
C THR A 70 -19.34 -0.26 11.05
N MET A 71 -20.04 -1.14 11.77
CA MET A 71 -20.45 -0.93 13.17
C MET A 71 -19.41 -1.47 14.16
N VAL A 72 -18.44 -2.28 13.67
CA VAL A 72 -17.43 -2.95 14.49
C VAL A 72 -16.02 -2.62 14.02
N ASN A 73 -15.82 -2.57 12.70
CA ASN A 73 -14.51 -2.40 12.08
C ASN A 73 -14.30 -0.97 11.60
N GLY A 74 -13.07 -0.49 11.75
CA GLY A 74 -12.63 0.78 11.19
C GLY A 74 -12.40 0.70 9.69
N ALA A 75 -12.16 1.87 9.10
CA ALA A 75 -11.87 2.04 7.69
C ALA A 75 -10.65 1.25 7.26
N TRP A 76 -9.64 1.17 8.10
CA TRP A 76 -8.43 0.40 7.87
C TRP A 76 -8.77 -1.03 7.44
N GLN A 77 -9.53 -1.76 8.24
CA GLN A 77 -9.89 -3.14 7.91
C GLN A 77 -10.73 -3.22 6.63
N ILE A 78 -11.69 -2.31 6.46
CA ILE A 78 -12.66 -2.38 5.36
C ILE A 78 -12.02 -2.01 4.01
N PHE A 79 -11.22 -0.95 3.96
CA PHE A 79 -10.56 -0.51 2.73
C PHE A 79 -9.51 -1.52 2.26
N HIS A 80 -8.82 -2.24 3.16
CA HIS A 80 -7.98 -3.33 2.70
C HIS A 80 -8.81 -4.50 2.14
N GLY A 81 -10.02 -4.75 2.66
CA GLY A 81 -10.97 -5.67 2.00
C GLY A 81 -11.39 -5.23 0.61
N ILE A 82 -11.61 -3.92 0.41
CA ILE A 82 -11.83 -3.31 -0.91
C ILE A 82 -10.60 -3.48 -1.81
N LEU A 83 -9.39 -3.33 -1.27
CA LEU A 83 -8.16 -3.55 -2.04
C LEU A 83 -8.13 -4.96 -2.64
N ALA A 84 -8.40 -5.99 -1.81
CA ALA A 84 -8.35 -7.37 -2.27
C ALA A 84 -9.49 -7.73 -3.23
N TYR A 85 -10.73 -7.30 -2.95
CA TYR A 85 -11.92 -7.81 -3.65
C TYR A 85 -12.72 -6.74 -4.42
N GLY A 86 -12.28 -5.49 -4.44
CA GLY A 86 -12.94 -4.40 -5.15
C GLY A 86 -14.42 -4.24 -4.79
N ASN A 87 -15.26 -4.03 -5.81
CA ASN A 87 -16.72 -3.91 -5.65
C ASN A 87 -17.40 -5.20 -5.16
N ASP A 88 -16.69 -6.30 -5.25
CA ASP A 88 -17.15 -7.63 -4.88
C ASP A 88 -17.06 -7.86 -3.36
N PHE A 89 -16.38 -6.97 -2.63
CA PHE A 89 -16.27 -7.02 -1.17
C PHE A 89 -17.56 -6.54 -0.50
N GLU A 90 -18.27 -7.43 0.20
CA GLU A 90 -19.48 -7.08 0.93
C GLU A 90 -19.22 -6.92 2.42
N ILE A 91 -19.88 -5.91 3.01
CA ILE A 91 -19.83 -5.64 4.45
C ILE A 91 -21.25 -5.45 5.00
N ASP A 92 -21.38 -5.67 6.31
CA ASP A 92 -22.60 -5.33 7.03
C ASP A 92 -22.61 -3.84 7.37
N THR A 93 -23.68 -3.15 6.96
CA THR A 93 -23.88 -1.72 7.22
C THR A 93 -25.19 -1.52 7.99
N PRO A 94 -25.43 -0.32 8.56
CA PRO A 94 -26.74 0.02 9.15
C PRO A 94 -27.91 -0.11 8.16
N ARG A 95 -27.64 -0.16 6.85
CA ARG A 95 -28.63 -0.31 5.78
C ARG A 95 -28.70 -1.74 5.22
N GLY A 96 -28.10 -2.70 5.91
CA GLY A 96 -27.98 -4.10 5.48
C GLY A 96 -26.66 -4.41 4.77
N ARG A 97 -26.49 -5.68 4.42
CA ARG A 97 -25.30 -6.18 3.73
C ARG A 97 -25.25 -5.69 2.29
N ARG A 98 -24.10 -5.16 1.85
CA ARG A 98 -23.89 -4.65 0.49
C ARG A 98 -22.39 -4.50 0.16
N SER A 99 -22.08 -4.20 -1.11
CA SER A 99 -20.74 -3.76 -1.53
C SER A 99 -20.23 -2.62 -0.65
N ALA A 100 -19.03 -2.80 -0.09
CA ALA A 100 -18.34 -1.78 0.69
C ALA A 100 -18.08 -0.52 -0.14
N LEU A 101 -17.66 -0.71 -1.39
CA LEU A 101 -17.36 0.39 -2.30
C LEU A 101 -18.61 1.22 -2.62
N ASP A 102 -19.73 0.56 -2.91
CA ASP A 102 -21.01 1.24 -3.14
C ASP A 102 -21.52 1.96 -1.89
N TYR A 103 -21.28 1.40 -0.70
CA TYR A 103 -21.64 2.04 0.56
C TYR A 103 -20.89 3.37 0.74
N PHE A 104 -19.56 3.38 0.60
CA PHE A 104 -18.77 4.60 0.79
C PHE A 104 -19.00 5.64 -0.30
N ARG A 105 -19.12 5.22 -1.57
CA ARG A 105 -19.47 6.13 -2.68
C ARG A 105 -20.80 6.85 -2.46
N ALA A 106 -21.76 6.20 -1.82
CA ALA A 106 -23.06 6.77 -1.48
C ALA A 106 -23.06 7.64 -0.21
N GLY A 107 -21.88 8.08 0.26
CA GLY A 107 -21.72 8.91 1.47
C GLY A 107 -21.73 8.11 2.76
N GLY A 108 -21.52 6.79 2.68
CA GLY A 108 -21.30 5.94 3.84
C GLY A 108 -20.05 6.39 4.61
N THR A 109 -20.09 6.24 5.93
CA THR A 109 -18.96 6.52 6.82
C THR A 109 -18.75 5.34 7.78
N CYS A 110 -17.55 5.26 8.33
CA CYS A 110 -17.23 4.39 9.47
C CYS A 110 -16.16 5.08 10.31
N ASP A 111 -15.77 4.46 11.43
CA ASP A 111 -14.64 4.92 12.22
C ASP A 111 -13.38 4.96 11.33
N GLY A 112 -12.59 6.04 11.41
CA GLY A 112 -11.43 6.27 10.55
C GLY A 112 -11.71 6.62 9.07
N PHE A 113 -12.97 6.75 8.65
CA PHE A 113 -13.32 7.27 7.31
C PHE A 113 -14.51 8.22 7.37
N ARG A 114 -14.16 9.51 7.37
CA ARG A 114 -15.11 10.62 7.24
C ARG A 114 -14.55 11.62 6.23
N PRO A 115 -14.85 11.45 4.93
CA PRO A 115 -14.40 12.39 3.92
C PRO A 115 -15.05 13.76 4.15
N MET A 116 -14.30 14.81 3.84
CA MET A 116 -14.72 16.20 3.96
C MET A 116 -14.54 16.92 2.63
N ILE A 117 -15.29 18.01 2.45
CA ILE A 117 -15.07 18.90 1.31
C ILE A 117 -13.68 19.54 1.41
N GLY A 118 -12.89 19.36 0.35
CA GLY A 118 -11.53 19.87 0.23
C GLY A 118 -11.46 21.31 -0.28
N ASP A 119 -10.32 21.66 -0.88
CA ASP A 119 -10.07 22.98 -1.43
C ASP A 119 -10.87 23.22 -2.74
N PRO A 120 -11.17 24.48 -3.10
CA PRO A 120 -11.70 24.82 -4.41
C PRO A 120 -10.69 24.49 -5.52
N LEU A 121 -11.17 23.89 -6.61
CA LEU A 121 -10.31 23.40 -7.71
C LEU A 121 -10.21 24.36 -8.91
N GLY A 122 -10.48 25.64 -8.69
CA GLY A 122 -10.41 26.69 -9.72
C GLY A 122 -11.61 26.76 -10.68
N GLU A 123 -12.37 25.69 -10.85
CA GLU A 123 -13.66 25.67 -11.54
C GLU A 123 -14.79 26.05 -10.55
N GLU A 124 -15.71 26.93 -10.98
CA GLU A 124 -16.79 27.41 -10.11
C GLU A 124 -17.64 26.24 -9.59
N GLY A 125 -17.70 26.10 -8.26
CA GLY A 125 -18.49 25.07 -7.60
C GLY A 125 -17.84 23.68 -7.51
N ARG A 126 -16.61 23.48 -8.02
CA ARG A 126 -15.85 22.23 -7.85
C ARG A 126 -14.87 22.30 -6.68
N PHE A 127 -14.87 21.25 -5.88
CA PHE A 127 -14.07 21.11 -4.67
C PHE A 127 -13.41 19.74 -4.65
N GLY A 128 -12.24 19.64 -4.03
CA GLY A 128 -11.57 18.38 -3.79
C GLY A 128 -12.21 17.54 -2.67
N ILE A 129 -11.64 16.37 -2.41
CA ILE A 129 -12.01 15.49 -1.29
C ILE A 129 -10.81 15.32 -0.37
N ARG A 130 -11.00 15.56 0.93
CA ARG A 130 -9.99 15.28 1.96
C ARG A 130 -10.45 14.16 2.88
N VAL A 131 -9.48 13.36 3.34
CA VAL A 131 -9.67 12.40 4.42
C VAL A 131 -8.54 12.61 5.42
N ASP A 132 -8.86 12.61 6.71
CA ASP A 132 -7.87 12.81 7.76
C ASP A 132 -6.86 11.66 7.82
N LEU A 133 -5.62 12.02 8.11
CA LEU A 133 -4.54 11.08 8.39
C LEU A 133 -4.62 10.66 9.85
N GLU A 134 -4.63 9.36 10.11
CA GLU A 134 -4.66 8.77 11.45
C GLU A 134 -3.53 7.75 11.59
N PRO A 135 -2.26 8.19 11.51
CA PRO A 135 -1.13 7.29 11.46
C PRO A 135 -1.04 6.49 12.77
N SER A 136 -0.59 5.23 12.66
CA SER A 136 -0.42 4.31 13.81
C SER A 136 -1.68 3.90 14.57
N THR A 137 -2.89 4.29 14.13
CA THR A 137 -4.16 3.89 14.79
C THR A 137 -4.66 2.52 14.34
N LYS A 138 -4.37 2.13 13.09
CA LYS A 138 -5.02 1.00 12.38
C LYS A 138 -6.56 1.11 12.37
N VAL A 139 -7.06 2.35 12.38
CA VAL A 139 -8.49 2.68 12.29
C VAL A 139 -8.73 3.52 11.03
N GLY A 140 -8.06 4.67 10.92
CA GLY A 140 -8.10 5.53 9.74
C GLY A 140 -6.93 5.35 8.78
N GLN A 141 -6.80 6.29 7.84
CA GLN A 141 -5.74 6.29 6.83
C GLN A 141 -4.36 6.43 7.47
N GLY A 142 -3.48 5.45 7.26
CA GLY A 142 -2.13 5.48 7.82
C GLY A 142 -1.14 6.33 7.02
N HIS A 143 -1.37 6.42 5.70
CA HIS A 143 -0.49 7.08 4.74
C HIS A 143 -1.31 8.04 3.87
N ARG A 144 -0.76 9.21 3.56
CA ARG A 144 -1.43 10.17 2.70
C ARG A 144 -1.84 9.52 1.38
N ASP A 145 -3.08 9.73 0.96
CA ASP A 145 -3.68 9.22 -0.29
C ASP A 145 -3.92 7.70 -0.36
N GLN A 146 -3.67 6.93 0.71
CA GLN A 146 -3.86 5.47 0.74
C GLN A 146 -5.25 5.01 0.26
N TRP A 147 -6.32 5.71 0.68
CA TRP A 147 -7.69 5.38 0.30
C TRP A 147 -7.98 5.68 -1.16
N LEU A 148 -7.39 6.75 -1.70
CA LEU A 148 -7.48 7.05 -3.13
C LEU A 148 -6.74 5.97 -3.95
N ALA A 149 -5.58 5.51 -3.48
CA ALA A 149 -4.85 4.40 -4.10
C ALA A 149 -5.67 3.09 -4.08
N VAL A 150 -6.31 2.75 -2.96
CA VAL A 150 -7.23 1.60 -2.87
C VAL A 150 -8.39 1.75 -3.85
N VAL A 151 -9.03 2.92 -3.89
CA VAL A 151 -10.14 3.23 -4.81
C VAL A 151 -9.72 3.09 -6.28
N ALA A 152 -8.51 3.53 -6.63
CA ALA A 152 -7.95 3.37 -7.97
C ALA A 152 -7.69 1.92 -8.33
N GLN A 153 -7.07 1.15 -7.43
CA GLN A 153 -6.80 -0.28 -7.64
C GLN A 153 -8.08 -1.12 -7.69
N ALA A 154 -9.16 -0.67 -7.04
CA ALA A 154 -10.49 -1.28 -7.16
C ALA A 154 -11.16 -1.03 -8.52
N GLY A 155 -10.54 -0.24 -9.42
CA GLY A 155 -10.98 -0.05 -10.80
C GLY A 155 -12.09 0.97 -10.99
N LEU A 156 -12.30 1.89 -10.05
CA LEU A 156 -13.27 2.98 -10.26
C LEU A 156 -12.76 3.96 -11.33
N PRO A 157 -13.62 4.37 -12.29
CA PRO A 157 -13.22 5.38 -13.26
C PRO A 157 -13.14 6.76 -12.60
N ALA A 158 -12.35 7.66 -13.19
CA ALA A 158 -12.13 9.01 -12.65
C ALA A 158 -13.43 9.84 -12.52
N ASP A 159 -14.41 9.61 -13.40
CA ASP A 159 -15.71 10.29 -13.37
C ASP A 159 -16.73 9.64 -12.40
N ALA A 160 -16.36 8.55 -11.73
CA ALA A 160 -17.23 7.88 -10.77
C ALA A 160 -17.64 8.85 -9.65
N SER A 161 -18.95 8.93 -9.40
CA SER A 161 -19.49 9.77 -8.33
C SER A 161 -19.07 9.27 -6.95
N TRP A 162 -18.78 10.23 -6.08
CA TRP A 162 -18.48 10.07 -4.66
C TRP A 162 -19.21 11.14 -3.85
N VAL A 163 -20.11 10.73 -2.97
CA VAL A 163 -20.89 11.65 -2.14
C VAL A 163 -20.10 12.01 -0.88
N VAL A 164 -19.93 13.31 -0.65
CA VAL A 164 -19.30 13.88 0.55
C VAL A 164 -20.24 14.95 1.07
N GLU A 165 -20.68 14.81 2.32
CA GLU A 165 -21.71 15.69 2.90
C GLU A 165 -22.95 15.74 1.97
N GLU A 166 -23.41 16.93 1.57
CA GLU A 166 -24.52 17.12 0.63
C GLU A 166 -24.08 17.26 -0.84
N ARG A 167 -22.79 17.07 -1.14
CA ARG A 167 -22.23 17.23 -2.48
C ARG A 167 -21.95 15.90 -3.14
N THR A 168 -22.24 15.82 -4.43
CA THR A 168 -21.77 14.73 -5.29
C THR A 168 -20.52 15.23 -6.01
N LEU A 169 -19.38 14.68 -5.64
CA LEU A 169 -18.07 14.93 -6.26
C LEU A 169 -17.69 13.70 -7.09
N THR A 170 -16.49 13.72 -7.67
CA THR A 170 -15.95 12.62 -8.48
C THR A 170 -14.63 12.11 -7.92
N VAL A 171 -14.20 10.94 -8.36
CA VAL A 171 -12.85 10.43 -8.07
C VAL A 171 -11.78 11.36 -8.64
N ASP A 172 -12.03 12.03 -9.77
CA ASP A 172 -11.14 13.05 -10.33
C ASP A 172 -11.00 14.27 -9.40
N ASP A 173 -12.07 14.67 -8.71
CA ASP A 173 -11.98 15.74 -7.70
C ASP A 173 -11.07 15.33 -6.53
N TRP A 174 -11.12 14.06 -6.12
CA TRP A 174 -10.19 13.51 -5.11
C TRP A 174 -8.76 13.49 -5.64
N MET A 175 -8.53 13.04 -6.87
CA MET A 175 -7.21 13.05 -7.50
C MET A 175 -6.63 14.47 -7.58
N ARG A 176 -7.43 15.46 -7.99
CA ARG A 176 -7.01 16.87 -8.03
C ARG A 176 -6.67 17.42 -6.64
N GLN A 177 -7.37 16.98 -5.59
CA GLN A 177 -6.99 17.34 -4.22
C GLN A 177 -5.62 16.74 -3.84
N ALA A 178 -5.38 15.47 -4.18
CA ALA A 178 -4.10 14.81 -3.92
C ALA A 178 -2.95 15.50 -4.68
N GLU A 179 -3.16 15.86 -5.95
CA GLU A 179 -2.22 16.67 -6.76
C GLU A 179 -1.90 18.02 -6.09
N LEU A 180 -2.93 18.70 -5.58
CA LEU A 180 -2.79 19.98 -4.90
C LEU A 180 -2.02 19.86 -3.57
N ASP A 181 -2.22 18.76 -2.84
CA ASP A 181 -1.70 18.49 -1.50
C ASP A 181 -0.34 17.77 -1.49
N ILE A 182 0.30 17.52 -2.64
CA ILE A 182 1.65 16.94 -2.72
C ILE A 182 2.66 17.59 -1.75
N PRO A 183 2.75 18.93 -1.63
CA PRO A 183 3.69 19.57 -0.69
C PRO A 183 3.37 19.33 0.79
N LEU A 184 2.21 18.73 1.10
CA LEU A 184 1.80 18.35 2.46
C LEU A 184 2.13 16.89 2.80
N ASN A 185 2.75 16.13 1.88
CA ASN A 185 3.27 14.80 2.13
C ASN A 185 4.61 14.89 2.88
N TYR A 186 4.54 15.12 4.18
CA TYR A 186 5.72 15.28 5.04
C TYR A 186 6.43 13.95 5.31
N GLU A 187 5.73 12.84 5.12
CA GLU A 187 6.22 11.48 5.22
C GLU A 187 7.14 11.09 4.05
N ALA A 188 7.13 11.88 2.96
CA ALA A 188 7.87 11.62 1.73
C ALA A 188 7.60 10.21 1.19
N GLU A 189 6.34 9.78 1.26
CA GLU A 189 5.85 8.53 0.70
C GLU A 189 4.81 8.85 -0.37
N PHE A 190 5.29 9.03 -1.59
CA PHE A 190 4.52 9.42 -2.76
C PHE A 190 3.94 8.20 -3.50
N SER A 191 4.34 6.98 -3.16
CA SER A 191 3.80 5.74 -3.75
C SER A 191 2.27 5.67 -3.72
N TRP A 192 1.65 6.09 -2.61
CA TRP A 192 0.19 6.17 -2.45
C TRP A 192 -0.47 7.23 -3.34
N THR A 193 0.26 8.26 -3.77
CA THR A 193 -0.22 9.21 -4.78
C THR A 193 0.14 8.78 -6.21
N LEU A 194 1.27 8.09 -6.38
CA LEU A 194 1.78 7.59 -7.65
C LEU A 194 0.88 6.48 -8.23
N ILE A 195 0.32 5.63 -7.36
CA ILE A 195 -0.67 4.62 -7.74
C ILE A 195 -1.86 5.29 -8.44
N PRO A 196 -2.68 6.16 -7.81
CA PRO A 196 -3.83 6.75 -8.47
C PRO A 196 -3.45 7.67 -9.65
N LEU A 197 -2.29 8.35 -9.61
CA LEU A 197 -1.78 9.06 -10.79
C LEU A 197 -1.63 8.12 -11.99
N SER A 198 -1.11 6.92 -11.76
CA SER A 198 -0.96 5.92 -12.83
C SER A 198 -2.33 5.55 -13.41
N TYR A 199 -3.37 5.37 -12.59
CA TYR A 199 -4.71 5.02 -13.09
C TYR A 199 -5.42 6.17 -13.81
N TYR A 200 -5.18 7.43 -13.42
CA TYR A 200 -6.02 8.56 -13.84
C TYR A 200 -5.31 9.63 -14.67
N ARG A 201 -4.00 9.54 -14.83
CA ARG A 201 -3.17 10.50 -15.56
C ARG A 201 -2.20 9.78 -16.48
N SER A 202 -1.73 10.49 -17.50
CA SER A 202 -0.63 10.00 -18.34
C SER A 202 0.70 10.00 -17.59
N THR A 203 1.66 9.19 -18.01
CA THR A 203 2.99 9.21 -17.37
C THR A 203 3.80 10.49 -17.59
N ASP A 204 3.47 11.30 -18.60
CA ASP A 204 4.05 12.65 -18.81
C ASP A 204 3.27 13.76 -18.07
N HIS A 205 2.34 13.42 -17.18
CA HIS A 205 1.50 14.40 -16.51
C HIS A 205 2.31 15.35 -15.63
N ARG A 206 1.95 16.64 -15.69
CA ARG A 206 2.54 17.73 -14.91
C ARG A 206 1.44 18.64 -14.39
N TRP A 207 1.59 19.12 -13.16
CA TRP A 207 0.62 20.01 -12.52
C TRP A 207 1.33 21.02 -11.62
N THR A 208 0.61 22.09 -11.26
CA THR A 208 1.05 23.05 -10.25
C THR A 208 0.35 22.74 -8.93
N ALA A 209 1.12 22.50 -7.87
CA ALA A 209 0.57 22.25 -6.55
C ALA A 209 0.33 23.55 -5.77
N ARG A 210 -0.17 23.41 -4.53
CA ARG A 210 -0.60 24.57 -3.73
C ARG A 210 0.52 25.53 -3.31
N ASP A 211 1.76 25.07 -3.34
CA ASP A 211 2.95 25.87 -3.07
C ASP A 211 3.42 26.68 -4.30
N GLY A 212 2.73 26.52 -5.44
CA GLY A 212 3.08 27.16 -6.71
C GLY A 212 4.18 26.45 -7.50
N ASN A 213 4.74 25.35 -6.98
CA ASN A 213 5.75 24.57 -7.68
C ASN A 213 5.09 23.61 -8.69
N THR A 214 5.84 23.27 -9.74
CA THR A 214 5.41 22.28 -10.73
C THR A 214 5.92 20.90 -10.32
N TYR A 215 5.00 19.94 -10.26
CA TYR A 215 5.26 18.53 -10.02
C TYR A 215 4.93 17.71 -11.28
N SER A 216 5.42 16.48 -11.33
CA SER A 216 5.13 15.54 -12.41
C SER A 216 5.12 14.10 -11.90
N THR A 217 4.47 13.20 -12.65
CA THR A 217 4.53 11.75 -12.37
C THR A 217 5.97 11.26 -12.34
N GLU A 218 6.79 11.75 -13.28
CA GLU A 218 8.23 11.46 -13.35
C GLU A 218 9.00 11.93 -12.11
N LEU A 219 8.69 13.11 -11.55
CA LEU A 219 9.35 13.61 -10.33
C LEU A 219 8.97 12.76 -9.12
N LEU A 220 7.70 12.36 -8.98
CA LEU A 220 7.30 11.49 -7.87
C LEU A 220 7.94 10.10 -8.00
N LEU A 221 8.08 9.58 -9.22
CA LEU A 221 8.81 8.35 -9.48
C LEU A 221 10.29 8.47 -9.06
N GLU A 222 10.95 9.57 -9.40
CA GLU A 222 12.35 9.85 -9.01
C GLU A 222 12.51 9.82 -7.49
N LEU A 223 11.62 10.51 -6.77
CA LEU A 223 11.63 10.55 -5.30
C LEU A 223 11.41 9.17 -4.67
N GLU A 224 10.61 8.30 -5.30
CA GLU A 224 10.42 6.92 -4.83
C GLU A 224 11.64 6.03 -5.11
N VAL A 225 12.27 6.17 -6.29
CA VAL A 225 13.46 5.40 -6.68
C VAL A 225 14.67 5.75 -5.81
N GLU A 226 14.83 7.03 -5.46
CA GLU A 226 15.93 7.50 -4.60
C GLU A 226 15.74 7.15 -3.12
N HIS A 227 14.54 6.74 -2.70
CA HIS A 227 14.24 6.49 -1.30
C HIS A 227 14.89 5.21 -0.78
N ASP A 228 15.43 5.26 0.44
CA ASP A 228 16.01 4.07 1.08
C ASP A 228 14.91 3.15 1.64
N LEU A 229 14.68 2.04 0.94
CA LEU A 229 13.73 1.00 1.36
C LEU A 229 14.02 0.45 2.77
N SER A 230 15.27 0.49 3.26
CA SER A 230 15.64 -0.03 4.59
C SER A 230 15.00 0.73 5.75
N THR A 231 14.53 1.95 5.49
CA THR A 231 13.84 2.80 6.46
C THR A 231 12.33 2.82 6.26
N SER A 232 11.82 2.12 5.25
CA SER A 232 10.40 2.11 4.88
C SER A 232 9.60 1.08 5.68
N VAL A 233 8.33 1.40 5.92
CA VAL A 233 7.38 0.43 6.48
C VAL A 233 7.14 -0.72 5.52
N CYS A 234 6.78 -1.89 6.05
CA CYS A 234 6.53 -3.10 5.26
C CYS A 234 7.66 -3.43 4.25
N GLY A 235 8.91 -3.14 4.62
CA GLY A 235 10.10 -3.36 3.79
C GLY A 235 10.16 -2.56 2.50
N GLY A 236 9.36 -1.48 2.38
CA GLY A 236 9.28 -0.66 1.17
C GLY A 236 8.45 -1.27 0.04
N THR A 237 7.72 -2.36 0.29
CA THR A 237 6.92 -3.05 -0.74
C THR A 237 5.85 -2.17 -1.37
N HIS A 238 5.19 -1.29 -0.61
CA HIS A 238 4.21 -0.33 -1.16
C HIS A 238 4.86 0.68 -2.10
N ARG A 239 6.09 1.12 -1.80
CA ARG A 239 6.88 1.98 -2.71
C ARG A 239 7.16 1.28 -4.03
N LEU A 240 7.62 0.03 -3.95
CA LEU A 240 7.88 -0.80 -5.13
C LEU A 240 6.61 -1.07 -5.95
N ILE A 241 5.45 -1.25 -5.31
CA ILE A 241 4.15 -1.36 -5.99
C ILE A 241 3.80 -0.07 -6.75
N GLY A 242 4.02 1.10 -6.14
CA GLY A 242 3.83 2.39 -6.80
C GLY A 242 4.73 2.56 -8.04
N ILE A 243 6.03 2.26 -7.90
CA ILE A 243 7.02 2.29 -8.99
C ILE A 243 6.59 1.33 -10.11
N ALA A 244 6.25 0.08 -9.78
CA ALA A 244 5.82 -0.94 -10.74
C ALA A 244 4.55 -0.53 -11.50
N THR A 245 3.59 0.08 -10.81
CA THR A 245 2.33 0.54 -11.42
C THR A 245 2.59 1.68 -12.42
N ALA A 246 3.40 2.67 -12.05
CA ALA A 246 3.76 3.76 -12.96
C ALA A 246 4.50 3.25 -14.20
N LEU A 247 5.46 2.35 -13.99
CA LEU A 247 6.28 1.80 -15.06
C LEU A 247 5.48 0.91 -16.02
N ARG A 248 4.51 0.14 -15.51
CA ARG A 248 3.56 -0.63 -16.33
C ARG A 248 2.76 0.30 -17.25
N ASN A 249 2.33 1.46 -16.75
CA ASN A 249 1.58 2.43 -17.54
C ASN A 249 2.46 3.14 -18.58
N ARG A 250 3.72 3.42 -18.24
CA ARG A 250 4.68 3.96 -19.23
C ARG A 250 4.83 3.02 -20.43
N VAL A 251 4.93 1.73 -20.16
CA VAL A 251 5.00 0.68 -21.19
C VAL A 251 3.70 0.60 -21.98
N SER A 252 2.53 0.62 -21.33
CA SER A 252 1.24 0.53 -22.02
C SER A 252 0.95 1.73 -22.91
N GLU A 253 1.43 2.92 -22.55
CA GLU A 253 1.40 4.13 -23.37
C GLU A 253 2.36 4.08 -24.57
N GLY A 254 3.26 3.10 -24.64
CA GLY A 254 4.28 2.99 -25.69
C GLY A 254 5.39 4.02 -25.57
N ASN A 255 5.53 4.64 -24.40
CA ASN A 255 6.52 5.68 -24.16
C ASN A 255 7.91 5.10 -23.83
N PRO A 256 9.01 5.84 -24.11
CA PRO A 256 10.36 5.35 -23.84
C PRO A 256 10.63 5.10 -22.36
N ILE A 257 11.37 4.03 -22.08
CA ILE A 257 11.95 3.72 -20.77
C ILE A 257 13.38 4.26 -20.75
N ALA A 258 13.54 5.54 -20.37
CA ALA A 258 14.81 6.25 -20.31
C ALA A 258 14.86 7.18 -19.09
N GLY A 259 16.06 7.59 -18.67
CA GLY A 259 16.25 8.40 -17.46
C GLY A 259 15.72 7.66 -16.23
N VAL A 260 14.99 8.38 -15.37
CA VAL A 260 14.39 7.79 -14.16
C VAL A 260 13.50 6.59 -14.41
N TRP A 261 12.87 6.47 -15.58
CA TRP A 261 12.07 5.28 -15.92
C TRP A 261 12.95 4.04 -16.12
N ALA A 262 14.17 4.20 -16.60
CA ALA A 262 15.16 3.12 -16.68
C ALA A 262 15.72 2.80 -15.29
N ASP A 263 15.99 3.82 -14.46
CA ASP A 263 16.43 3.63 -13.08
C ASP A 263 15.36 2.89 -12.25
N ALA A 264 14.08 3.23 -12.45
CA ALA A 264 12.93 2.54 -11.87
C ALA A 264 12.86 1.07 -12.29
N ARG A 265 13.14 0.76 -13.57
CA ARG A 265 13.21 -0.64 -14.05
C ARG A 265 14.32 -1.39 -13.32
N GLU A 266 15.53 -0.83 -13.29
CA GLU A 266 16.68 -1.45 -12.62
C GLU A 266 16.41 -1.67 -11.13
N HIS A 267 15.79 -0.69 -10.47
CA HIS A 267 15.42 -0.77 -9.06
C HIS A 267 14.42 -1.91 -8.78
N LEU A 268 13.42 -2.10 -9.64
CA LEU A 268 12.48 -3.21 -9.53
C LEU A 268 13.15 -4.56 -9.79
N ASP A 269 13.99 -4.66 -10.83
CA ASP A 269 14.70 -5.90 -11.16
C ASP A 269 15.63 -6.33 -10.02
N ALA A 270 16.36 -5.38 -9.43
CA ALA A 270 17.19 -5.61 -8.25
C ALA A 270 16.34 -6.06 -7.04
N SER A 271 15.17 -5.46 -6.85
CA SER A 271 14.25 -5.81 -5.75
C SER A 271 13.62 -7.19 -5.91
N ILE A 272 13.29 -7.60 -7.14
CA ILE A 272 12.83 -8.96 -7.47
C ILE A 272 13.93 -9.97 -7.16
N GLU A 273 15.18 -9.68 -7.54
CA GLU A 273 16.32 -10.55 -7.23
C GLU A 273 16.56 -10.64 -5.72
N LEU A 274 16.46 -9.53 -4.99
CA LEU A 274 16.53 -9.53 -3.52
C LEU A 274 15.44 -10.39 -2.89
N ALA A 275 14.21 -10.36 -3.41
CA ALA A 275 13.13 -11.23 -2.95
C ALA A 275 13.48 -12.70 -3.19
N ARG A 276 14.05 -13.03 -4.36
CA ARG A 276 14.45 -14.39 -4.72
C ARG A 276 15.56 -14.93 -3.82
N VAL A 277 16.63 -14.16 -3.59
CA VAL A 277 17.79 -14.61 -2.78
C VAL A 277 17.48 -14.67 -1.28
N ASN A 278 16.56 -13.84 -0.80
CA ASN A 278 16.13 -13.84 0.61
C ASN A 278 14.93 -14.76 0.88
N GLN A 279 14.40 -15.47 -0.13
CA GLN A 279 13.33 -16.43 0.06
C GLN A 279 13.81 -17.61 0.91
N ASN A 280 13.00 -18.00 1.88
CA ASN A 280 13.29 -19.15 2.72
C ASN A 280 13.01 -20.47 1.99
N PRO A 281 13.63 -21.59 2.40
CA PRO A 281 13.47 -22.89 1.73
C PRO A 281 12.02 -23.40 1.63
N ASP A 282 11.13 -23.00 2.54
CA ASP A 282 9.72 -23.39 2.54
C ASP A 282 8.83 -22.53 1.63
N GLY A 283 9.39 -21.49 0.99
CA GLY A 283 8.66 -20.54 0.15
C GLY A 283 8.21 -19.27 0.85
N SER A 284 8.33 -19.15 2.18
CA SER A 284 8.07 -17.87 2.84
C SER A 284 9.13 -16.83 2.45
N TYR A 285 8.75 -15.55 2.46
CA TYR A 285 9.72 -14.47 2.33
C TYR A 285 10.28 -14.06 3.69
N SER A 286 11.47 -13.48 3.65
CA SER A 286 12.20 -13.09 4.86
C SER A 286 11.36 -12.18 5.77
N THR A 287 11.48 -12.37 7.07
CA THR A 287 10.94 -11.43 8.08
C THR A 287 11.62 -10.06 8.06
N SER A 288 12.73 -9.93 7.33
CA SER A 288 13.39 -8.68 7.01
C SER A 288 13.14 -8.24 5.55
N TYR A 289 12.05 -8.73 4.93
CA TYR A 289 11.62 -8.41 3.56
C TYR A 289 12.75 -8.61 2.55
N LEU A 290 13.22 -7.53 1.91
CA LEU A 290 14.25 -7.55 0.87
C LEU A 290 15.67 -7.26 1.44
N HIS A 291 15.79 -6.91 2.72
CA HIS A 291 17.05 -6.38 3.27
C HIS A 291 18.09 -7.47 3.55
N ARG A 292 17.64 -8.64 4.02
CA ARG A 292 18.47 -9.80 4.35
C ARG A 292 17.60 -11.04 4.58
N ALA A 293 18.21 -12.22 4.62
CA ALA A 293 17.54 -13.44 5.08
C ALA A 293 17.05 -13.31 6.53
N GLY A 294 15.88 -13.89 6.81
CA GLY A 294 15.19 -13.81 8.09
C GLY A 294 14.07 -14.83 8.17
N TRP A 295 13.92 -15.45 9.34
CA TRP A 295 12.96 -16.53 9.55
C TRP A 295 12.22 -16.32 10.87
N CYS A 296 10.93 -16.68 10.91
CA CYS A 296 10.18 -16.84 12.14
C CYS A 296 9.18 -17.99 12.00
N ASN A 297 8.68 -18.47 13.14
CA ASN A 297 7.60 -19.47 13.19
C ASN A 297 6.22 -18.81 13.44
N ASP A 298 6.16 -17.49 13.55
CA ASP A 298 4.89 -16.78 13.76
C ASP A 298 4.15 -16.70 12.41
N LEU A 299 2.95 -17.28 12.38
CA LEU A 299 2.16 -17.33 11.14
C LEU A 299 1.65 -15.96 10.71
N GLY A 300 1.38 -15.04 11.64
CA GLY A 300 0.95 -13.68 11.32
C GLY A 300 2.08 -12.87 10.68
N GLU A 301 3.28 -12.96 11.23
CA GLU A 301 4.48 -12.35 10.66
C GLU A 301 4.83 -12.97 9.30
N THR A 302 4.75 -14.30 9.18
CA THR A 302 4.95 -15.00 7.91
C THR A 302 3.93 -14.57 6.87
N LEU A 303 2.65 -14.46 7.25
CA LEU A 303 1.58 -13.95 6.39
C LEU A 303 1.87 -12.52 5.96
N GLY A 304 2.31 -11.67 6.90
CA GLY A 304 2.68 -10.28 6.67
C GLY A 304 3.77 -10.15 5.63
N THR A 305 4.95 -10.70 5.89
CA THR A 305 6.09 -10.53 4.99
C THR A 305 5.90 -11.26 3.67
N THR A 306 5.36 -12.48 3.70
CA THR A 306 5.13 -13.26 2.48
C THR A 306 4.06 -12.63 1.61
N GLY A 307 2.99 -12.12 2.22
CA GLY A 307 1.90 -11.44 1.52
C GLY A 307 2.37 -10.18 0.80
N HIS A 308 3.03 -9.27 1.51
CA HIS A 308 3.52 -8.01 0.94
C HIS A 308 4.56 -8.22 -0.17
N VAL A 309 5.52 -9.14 0.03
CA VAL A 309 6.52 -9.42 -1.01
C VAL A 309 5.88 -10.08 -2.22
N LEU A 310 4.93 -11.01 -2.03
CA LEU A 310 4.21 -11.62 -3.15
C LEU A 310 3.35 -10.60 -3.91
N GLU A 311 2.69 -9.68 -3.20
CA GLU A 311 1.91 -8.60 -3.81
C GLU A 311 2.78 -7.68 -4.68
N PHE A 312 3.96 -7.31 -4.19
CA PHE A 312 4.97 -6.62 -4.97
C PHE A 312 5.36 -7.43 -6.22
N LEU A 313 5.74 -8.70 -6.06
CA LEU A 313 6.17 -9.54 -7.18
C LEU A 313 5.07 -9.72 -8.22
N ALA A 314 3.84 -10.00 -7.79
CA ALA A 314 2.67 -10.10 -8.66
C ALA A 314 2.40 -8.80 -9.43
N THR A 315 2.79 -7.65 -8.88
CA THR A 315 2.66 -6.36 -9.53
C THR A 315 3.82 -6.07 -10.51
N ALA A 316 5.05 -6.42 -10.15
CA ALA A 316 6.24 -5.97 -10.85
C ALA A 316 6.82 -6.99 -11.85
N ALA A 317 6.76 -8.28 -11.53
CA ALA A 317 7.46 -9.32 -12.27
C ALA A 317 6.72 -9.72 -13.55
N ASP A 318 7.48 -10.22 -14.52
CA ASP A 318 6.92 -10.79 -15.74
C ASP A 318 6.29 -12.18 -15.50
N ARG A 319 5.52 -12.65 -16.49
CA ARG A 319 4.81 -13.92 -16.40
C ARG A 319 5.75 -15.12 -16.20
N GLU A 320 6.92 -15.11 -16.83
CA GLU A 320 7.92 -16.17 -16.69
C GLU A 320 8.41 -16.27 -15.25
N THR A 321 8.75 -15.13 -14.64
CA THR A 321 9.15 -15.06 -13.24
C THR A 321 8.03 -15.51 -12.31
N LEU A 322 6.79 -15.08 -12.53
CA LEU A 322 5.64 -15.50 -11.73
C LEU A 322 5.32 -17.00 -11.82
N GLN A 323 5.69 -17.64 -12.93
CA GLN A 323 5.52 -19.08 -13.14
C GLN A 323 6.73 -19.92 -12.69
N SER A 324 7.82 -19.28 -12.29
CA SER A 324 9.00 -19.98 -11.78
C SER A 324 8.73 -20.72 -10.46
N ASP A 325 9.48 -21.79 -10.22
CA ASP A 325 9.30 -22.65 -9.05
C ASP A 325 9.39 -21.90 -7.72
N TRP A 326 10.22 -20.85 -7.65
CA TRP A 326 10.39 -20.08 -6.41
C TRP A 326 9.15 -19.24 -6.10
N VAL A 327 8.56 -18.56 -7.08
CA VAL A 327 7.31 -17.80 -6.86
C VAL A 327 6.14 -18.74 -6.59
N VAL A 328 6.01 -19.82 -7.38
CA VAL A 328 4.93 -20.81 -7.18
C VAL A 328 4.98 -21.41 -5.77
N ARG A 329 6.18 -21.68 -5.25
CA ARG A 329 6.36 -22.16 -3.88
C ARG A 329 5.86 -21.13 -2.85
N SER A 330 6.12 -19.83 -3.05
CA SER A 330 5.57 -18.76 -2.18
C SER A 330 4.05 -18.67 -2.24
N VAL A 331 3.45 -18.75 -3.43
CA VAL A 331 1.99 -18.73 -3.59
C VAL A 331 1.35 -19.89 -2.83
N ARG A 332 1.93 -21.10 -2.94
CA ARG A 332 1.48 -22.28 -2.19
C ARG A 332 1.63 -22.08 -0.69
N LYS A 333 2.80 -21.61 -0.24
CA LYS A 333 3.06 -21.31 1.17
C LYS A 333 2.06 -20.32 1.73
N LEU A 334 1.73 -19.27 0.99
CA LEU A 334 0.77 -18.26 1.43
C LEU A 334 -0.65 -18.84 1.56
N CYS A 335 -1.08 -19.68 0.61
CA CYS A 335 -2.35 -20.39 0.70
C CYS A 335 -2.41 -21.32 1.92
N ASP A 336 -1.32 -22.03 2.21
CA ASP A 336 -1.19 -22.91 3.38
C ASP A 336 -1.27 -22.13 4.70
N VAL A 337 -0.57 -20.99 4.80
CA VAL A 337 -0.63 -20.11 5.99
C VAL A 337 -2.05 -19.57 6.20
N LEU A 338 -2.73 -19.11 5.15
CA LEU A 338 -4.13 -18.66 5.23
C LEU A 338 -5.05 -19.79 5.73
N GLN A 339 -4.87 -21.01 5.20
CA GLN A 339 -5.64 -22.18 5.64
C GLN A 339 -5.38 -22.54 7.11
N GLN A 340 -4.15 -22.44 7.59
CA GLN A 340 -3.80 -22.67 9.00
C GLN A 340 -4.37 -21.60 9.93
N CYS A 341 -4.47 -20.36 9.46
CA CYS A 341 -5.01 -19.22 10.20
C CYS A 341 -6.53 -19.02 10.02
N ARG A 342 -7.25 -19.95 9.40
CA ARG A 342 -8.68 -19.79 9.06
C ARG A 342 -9.58 -19.52 10.28
N ASP A 343 -9.21 -20.07 11.43
CA ASP A 343 -9.98 -20.01 12.68
C ASP A 343 -9.39 -18.98 13.68
N VAL A 344 -8.47 -18.12 13.22
CA VAL A 344 -7.76 -17.12 14.04
C VAL A 344 -8.02 -15.72 13.50
N ASP A 345 -8.22 -14.76 14.41
CA ASP A 345 -8.29 -13.35 14.05
C ASP A 345 -6.90 -12.85 13.61
N LEU A 346 -6.83 -12.33 12.39
CA LEU A 346 -5.61 -11.80 11.80
C LEU A 346 -5.69 -10.27 11.74
N GLU A 347 -4.53 -9.62 11.80
CA GLU A 347 -4.45 -8.20 11.49
C GLU A 347 -4.88 -7.99 10.03
N CYS A 348 -5.90 -7.16 9.82
CA CYS A 348 -6.59 -7.09 8.53
C CYS A 348 -5.71 -6.48 7.43
N GLY A 349 -4.83 -5.53 7.73
CA GLY A 349 -3.91 -4.97 6.74
C GLY A 349 -3.04 -6.06 6.13
N VAL A 350 -2.37 -6.83 6.99
CA VAL A 350 -1.56 -8.01 6.62
C VAL A 350 -2.37 -9.03 5.83
N LEU A 351 -3.54 -9.43 6.34
CA LEU A 351 -4.41 -10.42 5.69
C LEU A 351 -4.78 -10.00 4.27
N TYR A 352 -5.27 -8.77 4.11
CA TYR A 352 -5.82 -8.33 2.84
C TYR A 352 -4.74 -7.93 1.83
N HIS A 353 -3.53 -7.52 2.26
CA HIS A 353 -2.38 -7.42 1.35
C HIS A 353 -1.96 -8.79 0.81
N ALA A 354 -1.94 -9.82 1.67
CA ALA A 354 -1.70 -11.20 1.22
C ALA A 354 -2.76 -11.67 0.20
N LEU A 355 -4.04 -11.40 0.47
CA LEU A 355 -5.13 -11.74 -0.45
C LEU A 355 -5.05 -10.95 -1.75
N HIS A 356 -4.76 -9.65 -1.69
CA HIS A 356 -4.59 -8.82 -2.88
C HIS A 356 -3.42 -9.32 -3.74
N GLY A 357 -2.29 -9.69 -3.14
CA GLY A 357 -1.18 -10.32 -3.87
C GLY A 357 -1.57 -11.60 -4.60
N LEU A 358 -2.41 -12.45 -4.00
CA LEU A 358 -2.97 -13.64 -4.67
C LEU A 358 -3.93 -13.29 -5.81
N VAL A 359 -4.75 -12.24 -5.65
CA VAL A 359 -5.66 -11.75 -6.71
C VAL A 359 -4.86 -11.23 -7.90
N VAL A 360 -3.87 -10.37 -7.67
CA VAL A 360 -3.01 -9.83 -8.74
C VAL A 360 -2.24 -10.97 -9.41
N TYR A 361 -1.70 -11.91 -8.63
CA TYR A 361 -1.02 -13.10 -9.17
C TYR A 361 -1.92 -13.87 -10.13
N GLN A 362 -3.16 -14.19 -9.70
CA GLN A 362 -4.13 -14.92 -10.52
C GLN A 362 -4.45 -14.18 -11.83
N GLN A 363 -4.60 -12.85 -11.78
CA GLN A 363 -4.86 -12.04 -12.97
C GLN A 363 -3.70 -12.09 -13.96
N GLN A 364 -2.45 -11.91 -13.50
CA GLN A 364 -1.28 -11.87 -14.36
C GLN A 364 -0.96 -13.22 -15.03
N ILE A 365 -1.23 -14.35 -14.38
CA ILE A 365 -0.97 -15.67 -14.98
C ILE A 365 -2.07 -16.12 -15.95
N ALA A 366 -3.26 -15.51 -15.87
CA ALA A 366 -4.42 -15.83 -16.72
C ALA A 366 -4.37 -15.15 -18.09
N THR A 367 -3.76 -13.97 -18.17
CA THR A 367 -3.41 -13.25 -19.42
C THR A 367 -2.18 -13.85 -20.04
#